data_AF-A0A352VY05-F1
#
_entry.id   AF-A0A352VY05-F1
#
_cell.length_a   1.000
_cell.length_b   1.000
_cell.length_c   1.000
_cell.angle_alpha   90.00
_cell.angle_beta   90.00
_cell.angle_gamma   90.00
#
_symmetry.space_group_name_H-M   'P 1'
#
loop_
_entity.id
_entity.type
_entity.pdbx_description
1 polymer ?
#
loop_
_entity_poly.entity_id
_entity_poly.type
_entity_poly.pdbx_seq_one_letter_code
_entity_poly.pdbx_strand_id
1 'polypeptide(L)'
;MEKLIIILIILVFGAAAVAPVIARNCRAVQIEKRDYYGLENEISCITKAAERNGCRGRLFDLLLAIRKAENGPPGFEFGVVAVKGTNLETQAAWAAATVIKNYRRFHLQGYEDYEEFIEFLGNVYCPPSIDHRGNINWVKNVRFWFKRFGEE
;
A
#
# COMPACT_ATOMS: atom_id res chain seq x y z
N MET A 1 6.58 57.24 10.83
CA MET A 1 6.87 56.26 9.75
C MET A 1 7.88 55.19 10.17
N GLU A 2 8.98 55.51 10.86
CA GLU A 2 9.98 54.52 11.31
C GLU A 2 9.43 53.38 12.18
N LYS A 3 8.55 53.67 13.15
CA LYS A 3 8.00 52.64 14.06
C LYS A 3 7.14 51.57 13.35
N LEU A 4 6.48 51.94 12.24
CA LEU A 4 5.66 51.03 11.44
C LEU A 4 6.51 50.08 10.59
N ILE A 5 7.65 50.55 10.10
CA ILE A 5 8.61 49.74 9.33
C ILE A 5 9.27 48.68 10.22
N ILE A 6 9.65 49.05 11.45
CA ILE A 6 10.25 48.11 12.42
C ILE A 6 9.27 46.99 12.80
N ILE A 7 7.98 47.31 13.02
CA ILE A 7 6.95 46.30 13.34
C ILE A 7 6.73 45.34 12.17
N LEU A 8 6.70 45.84 10.92
CA LEU A 8 6.57 45.02 9.72
C LEU A 8 7.77 44.07 9.53
N ILE A 9 8.99 44.55 9.78
CA ILE A 9 10.21 43.73 9.73
C ILE A 9 10.14 42.62 10.79
N ILE A 10 9.75 42.92 12.03
CA ILE A 10 9.64 41.91 13.11
C ILE A 10 8.58 40.85 12.78
N LEU A 11 7.44 41.23 12.19
CA LEU A 11 6.39 40.29 11.77
C LEU A 11 6.84 39.37 10.62
N VAL A 12 7.57 39.91 9.63
CA VAL A 12 8.06 39.15 8.47
C VAL A 12 9.19 38.19 8.84
N PHE A 13 10.14 38.60 9.69
CA PHE A 13 11.22 37.72 10.15
C PHE A 13 10.77 36.73 11.24
N GLY A 14 9.78 37.10 12.06
CA GLY A 14 9.20 36.21 13.07
C GLY A 14 8.55 34.98 12.44
N ALA A 15 7.75 35.15 11.37
CA ALA A 15 7.04 34.05 10.72
C ALA A 15 7.96 33.01 10.05
N ALA A 16 9.06 33.47 9.44
CA ALA A 16 10.01 32.59 8.74
C ALA A 16 10.77 31.64 9.67
N ALA A 17 10.97 32.02 10.94
CA ALA A 17 11.65 31.18 11.93
C ALA A 17 10.75 30.10 12.55
N VAL A 18 9.42 30.30 12.57
CA VAL A 18 8.48 29.35 13.21
C VAL A 18 8.08 28.19 12.30
N ALA A 19 7.96 28.45 10.98
CA ALA A 19 7.60 27.43 9.99
C ALA A 19 8.51 26.17 10.01
N PRO A 20 9.86 26.27 10.04
CA PRO A 20 10.72 25.09 10.10
C PRO A 20 10.65 24.35 11.44
N VAL A 21 10.33 25.03 12.54
CA VAL A 21 10.16 24.41 13.87
C VAL A 21 8.88 23.59 13.94
N ILE A 22 7.78 24.10 13.38
CA ILE A 22 6.51 23.37 13.28
C ILE A 22 6.68 22.14 12.37
N ALA A 23 7.34 22.29 11.22
CA ALA A 23 7.61 21.17 10.32
C ALA A 23 8.50 20.07 10.95
N ARG A 24 9.49 20.45 11.78
CA ARG A 24 10.34 19.49 12.51
C ARG A 24 9.59 18.67 13.54
N ASN A 25 8.54 19.21 14.17
CA ASN A 25 7.75 18.54 15.20
C ASN A 25 6.50 17.84 14.65
N CYS A 26 6.21 17.98 13.35
CA CYS A 26 5.16 17.23 12.68
C CYS A 26 5.58 15.77 12.52
N ARG A 27 4.93 14.87 13.26
CA ARG A 27 5.14 13.42 13.19
C ARG A 27 5.09 12.87 11.75
N ALA A 28 4.26 13.44 10.89
CA ALA A 28 4.15 13.05 9.47
C ALA A 28 5.40 13.38 8.63
N VAL A 29 6.14 14.43 8.99
CA VAL A 29 7.37 14.86 8.31
C VAL A 29 8.58 14.02 8.76
N GLN A 30 8.50 13.44 9.96
CA GLN A 30 9.55 12.60 10.53
C GLN A 30 9.46 11.12 10.14
N ILE A 31 8.39 10.67 9.47
CA ILE A 31 8.27 9.27 9.04
C ILE A 31 9.16 9.09 7.82
N GLU A 32 10.38 8.62 8.05
CA GLU A 32 11.24 8.11 7.00
C GLU A 32 10.49 6.99 6.27
N LYS A 33 10.37 7.11 4.94
CA LYS A 33 9.68 6.12 4.12
C LYS A 33 10.48 4.82 4.21
N ARG A 34 9.87 3.78 4.78
CA ARG A 34 10.51 2.47 4.89
C ARG A 34 10.82 1.94 3.49
N ASP A 35 12.10 1.91 3.13
CA ASP A 35 12.61 1.30 1.91
C ASP A 35 13.55 0.15 2.30
N TYR A 36 12.99 -1.06 2.35
CA TYR A 36 13.74 -2.24 2.78
C TYR A 36 14.59 -2.87 1.67
N TYR A 37 14.25 -2.61 0.41
CA TYR A 37 14.77 -3.37 -0.74
C TYR A 37 15.31 -2.49 -1.87
N GLY A 38 14.95 -1.21 -1.91
CA GLY A 38 15.04 -0.37 -3.10
C GLY A 38 13.86 -0.65 -4.04
N LEU A 39 13.26 0.41 -4.59
CA LEU A 39 12.07 0.31 -5.46
C LEU A 39 12.29 -0.66 -6.64
N GLU A 40 13.43 -0.58 -7.31
CA GLU A 40 13.73 -1.41 -8.47
C GLU A 40 13.80 -2.90 -8.11
N ASN A 41 14.50 -3.25 -7.03
CA ASN A 41 14.60 -4.63 -6.57
C ASN A 41 13.25 -5.15 -6.09
N GLU A 42 12.47 -4.33 -5.37
CA GLU A 42 11.14 -4.73 -4.88
C GLU A 42 10.22 -5.07 -6.06
N ILE A 43 10.13 -4.18 -7.04
CA ILE A 43 9.30 -4.39 -8.23
C ILE A 43 9.81 -5.59 -9.02
N SER A 44 11.11 -5.73 -9.25
CA SER A 44 11.69 -6.87 -9.97
C SER A 44 11.34 -8.22 -9.31
N CYS A 45 11.48 -8.31 -7.98
CA CYS A 45 11.10 -9.51 -7.23
C CYS A 45 9.60 -9.82 -7.34
N ILE A 46 8.74 -8.81 -7.21
CA ILE A 46 7.29 -8.98 -7.29
C ILE A 46 6.87 -9.38 -8.71
N THR A 47 7.39 -8.74 -9.75
CA THR A 47 7.13 -9.06 -11.15
C THR A 47 7.50 -10.51 -11.46
N LYS A 48 8.71 -10.93 -11.07
CA LYS A 48 9.17 -12.32 -11.26
C LYS A 48 8.26 -13.33 -10.56
N ALA A 49 7.82 -13.02 -9.35
CA ALA A 49 6.89 -13.88 -8.60
C ALA A 49 5.50 -13.93 -9.24
N ALA A 50 5.00 -12.80 -9.74
CA ALA A 50 3.73 -12.67 -10.44
C ALA A 50 3.72 -13.46 -11.75
N GLU A 51 4.77 -13.32 -12.57
CA GLU A 51 4.93 -14.03 -13.84
C GLU A 51 4.91 -15.55 -13.66
N ARG A 52 5.64 -16.06 -12.67
CA ARG A 52 5.68 -17.50 -12.33
C ARG A 52 4.31 -18.06 -11.95
N ASN A 53 3.44 -17.24 -11.39
CA ASN A 53 2.09 -17.63 -10.99
C ASN A 53 1.02 -17.31 -12.05
N GLY A 54 1.40 -16.65 -13.15
CA GLY A 54 0.46 -16.17 -14.16
C GLY A 54 -0.39 -14.97 -13.71
N CYS A 55 0.03 -14.25 -12.66
CA CYS A 55 -0.61 -13.03 -12.18
C CYS A 55 -0.19 -11.85 -13.08
N ARG A 56 -1.01 -11.52 -14.08
CA ARG A 56 -0.67 -10.56 -15.15
C ARG A 56 -1.80 -9.53 -15.34
N GLY A 57 -1.49 -8.44 -16.05
CA GLY A 57 -2.45 -7.37 -16.35
C GLY A 57 -3.09 -6.82 -15.08
N ARG A 58 -4.41 -6.68 -15.05
CA ARG A 58 -5.14 -6.18 -13.87
C ARG A 58 -4.90 -6.99 -12.59
N LEU A 59 -4.59 -8.29 -12.69
CA LEU A 59 -4.27 -9.08 -11.49
C LEU A 59 -2.89 -8.73 -10.92
N PHE A 60 -1.96 -8.30 -11.79
CA PHE A 60 -0.68 -7.76 -11.34
C PHE A 60 -0.85 -6.40 -10.65
N ASP A 61 -1.69 -5.51 -11.20
CA ASP A 61 -2.00 -4.22 -10.55
C ASP A 61 -2.62 -4.44 -9.17
N LEU A 62 -3.48 -5.45 -9.02
CA LEU A 62 -4.04 -5.85 -7.74
C LEU A 62 -2.97 -6.37 -6.77
N LEU A 63 -2.02 -7.16 -7.25
CA LEU A 63 -0.91 -7.64 -6.42
C LEU A 63 -0.07 -6.46 -5.89
N LEU A 64 0.24 -5.48 -6.75
CA LEU A 64 0.91 -4.24 -6.35
C LEU A 64 0.07 -3.45 -5.34
N ALA A 65 -1.25 -3.35 -5.55
CA ALA A 65 -2.16 -2.69 -4.63
C ALA A 65 -2.15 -3.33 -3.23
N ILE A 66 -2.15 -4.66 -3.16
CA ILE A 66 -2.02 -5.41 -1.89
C ILE A 66 -0.69 -5.08 -1.22
N ARG A 67 0.44 -5.10 -1.96
CA ARG A 67 1.75 -4.75 -1.41
C ARG A 67 1.74 -3.36 -0.76
N LYS A 68 1.13 -2.36 -1.43
CA LYS A 68 1.04 -0.98 -0.91
C LYS A 68 0.07 -0.85 0.26
N ALA A 69 -1.06 -1.56 0.24
CA ALA A 69 -2.05 -1.52 1.29
C ALA A 69 -1.53 -2.14 2.60
N GLU A 70 -0.86 -3.29 2.49
CA GLU A 70 -0.26 -3.99 3.62
C GLU A 70 0.99 -3.26 4.14
N ASN A 71 1.90 -2.90 3.23
CA ASN A 71 3.18 -2.27 3.52
C ASN A 71 3.93 -2.93 4.71
N GLY A 72 3.82 -4.26 4.81
CA GLY A 72 4.37 -5.03 5.92
C GLY A 72 5.90 -5.00 5.98
N PRO A 73 6.49 -5.33 7.14
CA PRO A 73 7.93 -5.45 7.30
C PRO A 73 8.50 -6.65 6.50
N PRO A 74 9.84 -6.76 6.38
CA PRO A 74 10.49 -7.92 5.79
C PRO A 74 9.97 -9.25 6.34
N GLY A 75 9.62 -10.17 5.43
CA GLY A 75 9.00 -11.46 5.73
C GLY A 75 7.52 -11.42 6.09
N PHE A 76 6.85 -10.28 5.93
CA PHE A 76 5.40 -10.15 6.09
C PHE A 76 4.82 -9.06 5.17
N GLU A 77 5.47 -8.83 4.04
CA GLU A 77 5.28 -7.70 3.13
C GLU A 77 3.88 -7.62 2.53
N PHE A 78 3.24 -8.79 2.37
CA PHE A 78 1.89 -8.97 1.81
C PHE A 78 0.88 -9.48 2.86
N GLY A 79 1.23 -9.51 4.14
CA GLY A 79 0.33 -10.03 5.17
C GLY A 79 0.09 -11.55 5.11
N VAL A 80 0.86 -12.31 4.31
CA VAL A 80 0.64 -13.76 4.15
C VAL A 80 1.24 -14.51 5.34
N VAL A 81 0.38 -14.92 6.27
CA VAL A 81 0.79 -15.57 7.52
C VAL A 81 1.46 -16.93 7.29
N ALA A 82 1.03 -17.69 6.30
CA ALA A 82 1.54 -19.04 6.02
C ALA A 82 3.04 -19.10 5.70
N VAL A 83 3.61 -18.01 5.20
CA VAL A 83 5.04 -17.87 4.89
C VAL A 83 5.67 -16.69 5.62
N LYS A 84 5.17 -16.38 6.82
CA LYS A 84 5.76 -15.32 7.65
C LYS A 84 7.22 -15.64 7.99
N GLY A 85 8.09 -14.62 7.89
CA GLY A 85 9.52 -14.72 8.15
C GLY A 85 10.37 -15.17 6.96
N THR A 86 9.77 -15.34 5.78
CA THR A 86 10.51 -15.63 4.54
C THR A 86 11.02 -14.36 3.86
N ASN A 87 11.51 -14.47 2.62
CA ASN A 87 11.89 -13.31 1.82
C ASN A 87 10.70 -12.73 1.01
N LEU A 88 10.92 -11.54 0.44
CA LEU A 88 9.97 -10.82 -0.40
C LEU A 88 9.46 -11.68 -1.57
N GLU A 89 10.35 -12.38 -2.29
CA GLU A 89 9.96 -13.21 -3.44
C GLU A 89 8.98 -14.32 -3.03
N THR A 90 9.19 -14.95 -1.86
CA THR A 90 8.30 -16.00 -1.34
C THR A 90 6.95 -15.41 -0.93
N GLN A 91 6.94 -14.28 -0.21
CA GLN A 91 5.71 -13.59 0.17
C GLN A 91 4.91 -13.14 -1.05
N ALA A 92 5.58 -12.55 -2.05
CA ALA A 92 4.97 -12.14 -3.31
C ALA A 92 4.42 -13.34 -4.10
N ALA A 93 5.14 -14.46 -4.15
CA ALA A 93 4.70 -15.65 -4.87
C ALA A 93 3.43 -16.25 -4.24
N TRP A 94 3.36 -16.31 -2.91
CA TRP A 94 2.18 -16.79 -2.21
C TRP A 94 0.99 -15.84 -2.35
N ALA A 95 1.22 -14.53 -2.31
CA ALA A 95 0.19 -13.55 -2.56
C ALA A 95 -0.35 -13.66 -4.00
N ALA A 96 0.52 -13.76 -5.00
CA ALA A 96 0.14 -13.94 -6.40
C ALA A 96 -0.65 -15.24 -6.61
N ALA A 97 -0.21 -16.37 -6.04
CA ALA A 97 -0.92 -17.63 -6.09
C ALA A 97 -2.33 -17.52 -5.46
N THR A 98 -2.44 -16.80 -4.34
CA THR A 98 -3.70 -16.56 -3.63
C THR A 98 -4.67 -15.73 -4.48
N VAL A 99 -4.18 -14.65 -5.10
CA VAL A 99 -4.96 -13.82 -6.03
C VAL A 99 -5.48 -14.66 -7.19
N ILE A 100 -4.60 -15.41 -7.89
CA ILE A 100 -4.99 -16.24 -9.04
C ILE A 100 -6.01 -17.31 -8.66
N LYS A 101 -5.77 -18.04 -7.55
CA LYS A 101 -6.65 -19.10 -7.10
C LYS A 101 -8.05 -18.57 -6.79
N ASN A 102 -8.14 -17.42 -6.15
CA ASN A 102 -9.42 -16.83 -5.77
C ASN A 102 -10.11 -16.12 -6.94
N TYR A 103 -9.36 -15.50 -7.85
CA TYR A 103 -9.92 -14.92 -9.07
C TYR A 103 -10.60 -15.98 -9.92
N ARG A 104 -9.95 -17.16 -10.09
CA ARG A 104 -10.57 -18.30 -10.78
C ARG A 104 -11.86 -18.76 -10.10
N ARG A 105 -11.89 -18.83 -8.77
CA ARG A 105 -13.10 -19.21 -8.00
C ARG A 105 -14.23 -18.18 -8.16
N PHE A 106 -13.88 -16.90 -8.21
CA PHE A 106 -14.81 -15.80 -8.38
C PHE A 106 -15.41 -15.79 -9.80
N HIS A 107 -14.58 -15.91 -10.83
CA HIS A 107 -15.02 -16.00 -12.22
C HIS A 107 -15.86 -17.25 -12.52
N LEU A 108 -15.56 -18.39 -11.88
CA LEU A 108 -16.39 -19.60 -12.03
C LEU A 108 -17.83 -19.41 -11.56
N GLN A 109 -18.12 -18.37 -10.78
CA GLN A 109 -19.47 -18.02 -10.33
C GLN A 109 -20.17 -17.02 -11.27
N GLY A 110 -19.52 -16.59 -12.36
CA GLY A 110 -20.09 -15.67 -13.36
C GLY A 110 -19.87 -14.18 -13.08
N TYR A 111 -19.03 -13.83 -12.10
CA TYR A 111 -18.70 -12.44 -11.77
C TYR A 111 -17.41 -11.98 -12.47
N GLU A 112 -17.44 -10.77 -13.03
CA GLU A 112 -16.29 -10.18 -13.76
C GLU A 112 -15.76 -8.88 -13.13
N ASP A 113 -16.49 -8.30 -12.16
CA ASP A 113 -16.14 -7.00 -11.57
C ASP A 113 -14.96 -7.11 -10.59
N TYR A 114 -13.92 -6.31 -10.81
CA TYR A 114 -12.72 -6.32 -9.97
C TYR A 114 -12.95 -5.68 -8.59
N GLU A 115 -13.84 -4.72 -8.44
CA GLU A 115 -14.17 -4.12 -7.13
C GLU A 115 -14.92 -5.11 -6.25
N GLU A 116 -15.82 -5.91 -6.84
CA GLU A 116 -16.47 -7.04 -6.17
C GLU A 116 -15.46 -8.15 -5.84
N PHE A 117 -14.55 -8.44 -6.78
CA PHE A 117 -13.48 -9.41 -6.52
C PHE A 117 -12.57 -8.98 -5.37
N ILE A 118 -12.23 -7.68 -5.24
CA ILE A 118 -11.42 -7.17 -4.14
C ILE A 118 -12.14 -7.37 -2.79
N GLU A 119 -13.45 -7.21 -2.74
CA GLU A 119 -14.24 -7.47 -1.54
C GLU A 119 -14.28 -8.96 -1.19
N PHE A 120 -14.50 -9.81 -2.19
CA PHE A 120 -14.38 -11.26 -2.05
C PHE A 120 -13.00 -11.66 -1.52
N LEU A 121 -11.93 -11.10 -2.08
CA LEU A 121 -10.56 -11.37 -1.67
C LEU A 121 -10.26 -10.84 -0.27
N GLY A 122 -10.80 -9.68 0.10
CA GLY A 122 -10.68 -9.11 1.44
C GLY A 122 -11.28 -10.02 2.51
N ASN A 123 -12.40 -10.68 2.22
CA ASN A 123 -13.00 -11.67 3.10
C ASN A 123 -12.15 -12.94 3.27
N VAL A 124 -11.19 -13.19 2.37
CA VAL A 124 -10.21 -14.28 2.48
C VAL A 124 -8.94 -13.83 3.23
N TYR A 125 -8.42 -12.63 2.90
CA TYR A 125 -7.19 -12.08 3.50
C TYR A 125 -7.38 -11.64 4.94
N CYS A 126 -8.47 -10.93 5.22
CA CYS A 126 -8.81 -10.38 6.53
C CYS A 126 -10.30 -10.65 6.78
N PRO A 127 -10.70 -11.87 7.18
CA PRO A 127 -12.12 -12.19 7.34
C PRO A 127 -12.79 -11.26 8.37
N PRO A 128 -13.97 -10.68 8.07
CA PRO A 128 -14.63 -9.74 8.96
C PRO A 128 -15.07 -10.36 10.29
N SER A 129 -15.25 -11.69 10.34
CA SER A 129 -15.51 -12.44 11.57
C SER A 129 -14.30 -12.47 12.52
N ILE A 130 -13.10 -12.21 12.01
CA ILE A 130 -11.85 -12.16 12.77
C ILE A 130 -11.46 -10.71 13.07
N ASP A 131 -11.50 -9.84 12.07
CA ASP A 131 -11.26 -8.40 12.23
C ASP A 131 -12.12 -7.59 11.26
N HIS A 132 -13.30 -7.19 11.73
CA HIS A 132 -14.25 -6.40 10.95
C HIS A 132 -13.67 -5.04 10.51
N ARG A 133 -12.97 -4.35 11.39
CA ARG A 133 -12.42 -3.01 11.09
C ARG A 133 -11.21 -3.11 10.18
N GLY A 134 -10.35 -4.10 10.41
CA GLY A 134 -9.22 -4.44 9.55
C GLY A 134 -9.69 -4.74 8.13
N ASN A 135 -10.72 -5.57 7.98
CA ASN A 135 -11.30 -5.90 6.67
C ASN A 135 -11.78 -4.66 5.91
N ILE A 136 -12.58 -3.80 6.56
CA ILE A 136 -13.08 -2.55 5.95
C ILE A 136 -11.92 -1.67 5.47
N ASN A 137 -10.90 -1.50 6.31
CA ASN A 137 -9.74 -0.70 5.98
C ASN A 137 -8.91 -1.33 4.85
N TRP A 138 -8.74 -2.65 4.87
CA TRP A 138 -8.02 -3.39 3.85
C TRP A 138 -8.68 -3.24 2.48
N VAL A 139 -9.97 -3.53 2.39
CA VAL A 139 -10.74 -3.41 1.13
C VAL A 139 -10.69 -1.98 0.60
N LYS A 140 -10.87 -0.98 1.48
CA LYS A 140 -10.77 0.44 1.12
C LYS A 140 -9.39 0.79 0.54
N ASN A 141 -8.32 0.38 1.21
CA ASN A 141 -6.95 0.72 0.81
C ASN A 141 -6.54 0.00 -0.49
N VAL A 142 -6.90 -1.27 -0.64
CA VAL A 142 -6.62 -2.03 -1.86
C VAL A 142 -7.37 -1.44 -3.05
N ARG A 143 -8.67 -1.11 -2.92
CA ARG A 143 -9.43 -0.42 -3.98
C ARG A 143 -8.77 0.90 -4.37
N PHE A 144 -8.33 1.70 -3.41
CA PHE A 144 -7.66 2.97 -3.66
C PHE A 144 -6.40 2.78 -4.52
N TRP A 145 -5.50 1.87 -4.14
CA TRP A 145 -4.26 1.64 -4.89
C TRP A 145 -4.50 0.94 -6.23
N PHE A 146 -5.46 0.02 -6.30
CA PHE A 146 -5.80 -0.70 -7.52
C PHE A 146 -6.29 0.22 -8.63
N LYS A 147 -7.16 1.18 -8.30
CA LYS A 147 -7.59 2.22 -9.25
C LYS A 147 -6.42 3.03 -9.75
N ARG A 148 -5.55 3.47 -8.82
CA ARG A 148 -4.39 4.29 -9.14
C ARG A 148 -3.38 3.59 -10.06
N PHE A 149 -3.20 2.27 -9.92
CA PHE A 149 -2.32 1.51 -10.80
C PHE A 149 -2.95 1.16 -12.16
N GLY A 150 -4.28 1.15 -12.26
CA GLY A 150 -4.99 0.90 -13.52
C GLY A 150 -5.27 2.16 -14.36
N GLU A 151 -4.91 3.34 -13.89
CA GLU A 151 -5.03 4.64 -14.58
C GLU A 151 -3.77 5.04 -15.36
N GLU A 152 -2.66 4.29 -15.20
CA GLU A 152 -1.38 4.46 -15.91
C GLU A 152 -1.30 3.57 -17.16
#